data_AF-A0AAX2TL74-F1
#
_entry.id   AF-A0AAX2TL74-F1
#
_cell.length_a   1.000
_cell.length_b   1.000
_cell.length_c   1.000
_cell.angle_alpha   90.00
_cell.angle_beta   90.00
_cell.angle_gamma   90.00
#
_symmetry.space_group_name_H-M   'P 1'
#
loop_
_entity.id
_entity.type
_entity.pdbx_description
1 polymer ?
#
loop_
_entity_poly.entity_id
_entity_poly.type
_entity_poly.pdbx_seq_one_letter_code
_entity_poly.pdbx_strand_id
1 'polypeptide(L)'
;FESGAILQYLAEKTGQFLPADPARRWQTLQWLHFQMGGIGPMFGQLGFFHKFAGREYEDKRPLQRYVAESKRLLGVLEARLDGRQWIMDADYTIADIATLGWVRNLIGFYGARELVAFDELTHVPAWLERGLARPAVQ
;
A
#
# COMPACT_ATOMS: atom_id res chain seq x y z
N PHE A 1 -14.92 -2.89 -12.50
CA PHE A 1 -15.01 -1.63 -11.74
C PHE A 1 -14.56 -1.91 -10.31
N GLU A 2 -14.02 -0.93 -9.56
CA GLU A 2 -13.40 -1.05 -8.22
C GLU A 2 -12.42 -2.22 -8.01
N SER A 3 -11.11 -1.93 -7.99
CA SER A 3 -10.06 -2.95 -7.86
C SER A 3 -10.19 -3.79 -6.59
N GLY A 4 -10.57 -3.20 -5.46
CA GLY A 4 -10.81 -3.94 -4.21
C GLY A 4 -11.95 -4.96 -4.34
N ALA A 5 -13.08 -4.56 -4.95
CA ALA A 5 -14.21 -5.46 -5.18
C ALA A 5 -13.85 -6.59 -6.16
N ILE A 6 -13.05 -6.30 -7.20
CA ILE A 6 -12.56 -7.31 -8.14
C ILE A 6 -11.66 -8.33 -7.44
N LEU A 7 -10.71 -7.89 -6.61
CA LEU A 7 -9.84 -8.79 -5.86
C LEU A 7 -10.63 -9.69 -4.91
N GLN A 8 -11.61 -9.13 -4.20
CA GLN A 8 -12.49 -9.90 -3.34
C GLN A 8 -13.28 -10.95 -4.15
N TYR A 9 -13.88 -10.55 -5.27
CA TYR A 9 -14.62 -11.47 -6.14
C TYR A 9 -13.75 -12.61 -6.66
N LEU A 10 -12.54 -12.33 -7.14
CA LEU A 10 -11.62 -13.35 -7.65
C LEU A 10 -11.15 -14.30 -6.56
N ALA A 11 -10.87 -13.78 -5.36
CA ALA A 11 -10.49 -14.59 -4.21
C ALA A 11 -11.62 -15.55 -3.79
N GLU A 12 -12.86 -15.05 -3.74
CA GLU A 12 -14.04 -15.88 -3.43
C GLU A 12 -14.31 -16.93 -4.52
N LYS A 13 -14.23 -16.53 -5.80
CA LYS A 13 -14.46 -17.42 -6.94
C LYS A 13 -13.49 -18.61 -6.95
N THR A 14 -12.27 -18.41 -6.48
CA THR A 14 -11.18 -19.40 -6.59
C THR A 14 -10.80 -20.06 -5.27
N GLY A 15 -11.26 -19.53 -4.13
CA GLY A 15 -10.83 -19.96 -2.80
C GLY A 15 -9.36 -19.62 -2.49
N GLN A 16 -8.77 -18.66 -3.20
CA GLN A 16 -7.35 -18.31 -3.08
C GLN A 16 -7.15 -16.88 -2.53
N PHE A 17 -6.02 -16.66 -1.83
CA PHE A 17 -5.57 -15.34 -1.36
C PHE A 17 -6.51 -14.60 -0.40
N LEU A 18 -7.52 -15.27 0.14
CA LEU A 18 -8.41 -14.76 1.18
C LEU A 18 -8.74 -15.92 2.14
N PRO A 19 -8.42 -15.82 3.44
CA PRO A 19 -8.68 -16.89 4.39
C PRO A 19 -10.17 -17.29 4.44
N ALA A 20 -10.43 -18.58 4.64
CA ALA A 20 -11.78 -19.11 4.86
C ALA A 20 -12.27 -18.90 6.30
N ASP A 21 -11.34 -18.86 7.26
CA ASP A 21 -11.66 -18.51 8.65
C ASP A 21 -12.31 -17.12 8.72
N PRO A 22 -13.51 -16.97 9.32
CA PRO A 22 -14.24 -15.71 9.31
C PRO A 22 -13.45 -14.54 9.92
N ALA A 23 -12.72 -14.76 11.02
CA ALA A 23 -12.00 -13.68 11.69
C ALA A 23 -10.83 -13.19 10.83
N ARG A 24 -10.01 -14.10 10.30
CA ARG A 24 -8.89 -13.77 9.41
C ARG A 24 -9.37 -13.18 8.09
N ARG A 25 -10.50 -13.65 7.56
CA ARG A 25 -11.14 -13.10 6.37
C ARG A 25 -11.49 -11.62 6.54
N TRP A 26 -12.24 -11.29 7.59
CA TRP A 26 -12.64 -9.91 7.84
C TRP A 26 -11.45 -9.00 8.18
N GLN A 27 -10.45 -9.52 8.88
CA GLN A 27 -9.20 -8.77 9.09
C GLN A 27 -8.47 -8.50 7.76
N THR A 28 -8.43 -9.45 6.83
CA THR A 28 -7.87 -9.25 5.49
C THR A 28 -8.64 -8.16 4.73
N LEU A 29 -9.97 -8.19 4.78
CA LEU A 29 -10.82 -7.17 4.16
C LEU A 29 -10.64 -5.79 4.82
N GLN A 30 -10.41 -5.71 6.13
CA GLN A 30 -10.08 -4.45 6.80
C GLN A 30 -8.81 -3.83 6.23
N TRP A 31 -7.77 -4.64 5.97
CA TRP A 31 -6.54 -4.15 5.34
C TRP A 31 -6.73 -3.78 3.87
N LEU A 32 -7.58 -4.49 3.14
CA LEU A 32 -7.99 -4.09 1.79
C LEU A 32 -8.68 -2.72 1.81
N HIS A 33 -9.60 -2.49 2.74
CA HIS A 33 -10.26 -1.18 2.88
C HIS A 33 -9.34 -0.08 3.38
N PHE A 34 -8.36 -0.39 4.25
CA PHE A 34 -7.29 0.54 4.61
C PHE A 34 -6.49 0.98 3.37
N GLN A 35 -6.21 0.05 2.46
CA GLN A 35 -5.57 0.38 1.19
C GLN A 35 -6.46 1.27 0.32
N MET A 36 -7.74 0.90 0.15
CA MET A 36 -8.68 1.61 -0.73
C MET A 36 -9.03 3.02 -0.25
N GLY A 37 -9.19 3.22 1.07
CA GLY A 37 -9.58 4.51 1.66
C GLY A 37 -8.40 5.36 2.12
N GLY A 38 -7.24 4.74 2.41
CA GLY A 38 -6.05 5.42 2.94
C GLY A 38 -4.92 5.48 1.90
N ILE A 39 -4.22 4.36 1.72
CA ILE A 39 -2.99 4.30 0.91
C ILE A 39 -3.20 4.84 -0.50
N GLY A 40 -4.18 4.33 -1.24
CA GLY A 40 -4.38 4.70 -2.64
C GLY A 40 -4.66 6.19 -2.81
N PRO A 41 -5.73 6.73 -2.21
CA PRO A 41 -6.07 8.14 -2.34
C PRO A 41 -4.95 9.07 -1.85
N MET A 42 -4.35 8.81 -0.68
CA MET A 42 -3.37 9.72 -0.10
C MET A 42 -2.04 9.72 -0.85
N PHE A 43 -1.57 8.55 -1.31
CA PHE A 43 -0.35 8.47 -2.12
C PHE A 43 -0.58 9.10 -3.50
N GLY A 44 -1.79 8.93 -4.07
CA GLY A 44 -2.19 9.60 -5.31
C GLY A 44 -2.12 11.12 -5.21
N GLN A 45 -2.65 11.69 -4.12
CA GLN A 45 -2.57 13.13 -3.87
C GLN A 45 -1.13 13.61 -3.70
N LEU A 46 -0.30 12.88 -2.95
CA LEU A 46 1.14 13.17 -2.87
C LEU A 46 1.79 13.18 -4.26
N GLY A 47 1.50 12.17 -5.09
CA GLY A 47 1.98 12.10 -6.46
C GLY A 47 1.58 13.32 -7.31
N PHE A 48 0.33 13.80 -7.17
CA PHE A 48 -0.13 15.00 -7.87
C PHE A 48 0.65 16.25 -7.48
N PHE A 49 0.79 16.52 -6.18
CA PHE A 49 1.47 17.73 -5.67
C PHE A 49 3.00 17.66 -5.74
N HIS A 50 3.58 16.48 -5.93
CA HIS A 50 5.03 16.29 -6.04
C HIS A 50 5.52 16.14 -7.48
N LYS A 51 4.86 15.30 -8.28
CA LYS A 51 5.35 14.92 -9.61
C LYS A 51 4.62 15.60 -10.77
N PHE A 52 3.32 15.85 -10.62
CA PHE A 52 2.48 16.35 -11.72
C PHE A 52 2.22 17.86 -11.59
N ALA A 53 1.12 18.33 -12.18
CA ALA A 53 0.78 19.75 -12.25
C ALA A 53 0.77 20.46 -10.89
N GLY A 54 0.43 19.76 -9.81
CA GLY A 54 0.48 20.32 -8.45
C GLY A 54 1.89 20.69 -7.97
N ARG A 55 2.96 20.19 -8.62
CA ARG A 55 4.34 20.58 -8.35
C ARG A 55 4.61 22.06 -8.66
N GLU A 56 3.92 22.62 -9.64
CA GLU A 56 4.09 24.02 -10.05
C GLU A 56 3.36 24.99 -9.11
N TYR A 57 2.54 24.49 -8.18
CA TYR A 57 1.81 25.34 -7.25
C TYR A 57 2.79 25.93 -6.22
N GLU A 58 2.78 27.26 -6.06
CA GLU A 58 3.67 27.96 -5.13
C GLU A 58 3.38 27.58 -3.68
N ASP A 59 2.11 27.44 -3.31
CA ASP A 59 1.71 26.98 -1.98
C ASP A 59 2.02 25.49 -1.80
N LYS A 60 3.01 25.19 -0.95
CA LYS A 60 3.42 23.82 -0.62
C LYS A 60 2.69 23.21 0.58
N ARG A 61 1.74 23.91 1.22
CA ARG A 61 0.94 23.33 2.32
C ARG A 61 0.19 22.05 1.91
N PRO A 62 -0.41 21.94 0.72
CA PRO A 62 -1.02 20.68 0.26
C PRO A 62 0.01 19.56 0.14
N LEU A 63 1.18 19.82 -0.45
CA LEU A 63 2.26 18.83 -0.55
C LEU A 63 2.67 18.34 0.84
N GLN A 64 2.96 19.25 1.77
CA GLN A 64 3.36 18.91 3.15
C GLN A 64 2.31 18.06 3.87
N ARG A 65 1.01 18.37 3.68
CA ARG A 65 -0.10 17.58 4.22
C ARG A 65 -0.05 16.13 3.72
N TYR A 66 0.12 15.92 2.41
CA TYR A 66 0.13 14.56 1.86
C TYR A 66 1.45 13.83 2.09
N VAL A 67 2.57 14.54 2.27
CA VAL A 67 3.82 13.92 2.77
C VAL A 67 3.59 13.39 4.18
N ALA A 68 3.06 14.20 5.09
CA ALA A 68 2.82 13.81 6.48
C ALA A 68 1.84 12.62 6.58
N GLU A 69 0.74 12.65 5.84
CA GLU A 69 -0.21 11.54 5.83
C GLU A 69 0.38 10.28 5.19
N SER A 70 1.19 10.41 4.13
CA SER A 70 1.84 9.25 3.51
C SER A 70 2.87 8.61 4.45
N LYS A 71 3.63 9.41 5.19
CA LYS A 71 4.52 8.91 6.26
C LYS A 71 3.73 8.18 7.35
N ARG A 72 2.60 8.75 7.79
CA ARG A 72 1.73 8.11 8.79
C ARG A 72 1.22 6.76 8.31
N LEU A 73 0.75 6.67 7.07
CA LEU A 73 0.25 5.41 6.48
C LEU A 73 1.37 4.37 6.31
N LEU A 74 2.56 4.78 5.89
CA LEU A 74 3.73 3.90 5.87
C LEU A 74 4.09 3.43 7.29
N GLY A 75 4.01 4.29 8.30
CA GLY A 75 4.24 3.91 9.70
C GLY A 75 3.22 2.89 10.23
N VAL A 76 1.95 3.00 9.83
CA VAL A 76 0.93 1.97 10.15
C VAL A 76 1.27 0.63 9.50
N LEU A 77 1.70 0.64 8.24
CA LEU A 77 2.11 -0.57 7.53
C LEU A 77 3.40 -1.17 8.11
N GLU A 78 4.37 -0.34 8.46
CA GLU A 78 5.63 -0.71 9.10
C GLU A 78 5.38 -1.44 10.43
N ALA A 79 4.58 -0.84 11.31
CA ALA A 79 4.21 -1.46 12.59
C ALA A 79 3.40 -2.75 12.39
N ARG A 80 2.57 -2.83 11.34
CA ARG A 80 1.86 -4.07 11.03
C ARG A 80 2.82 -5.17 10.59
N LEU A 81 3.84 -4.84 9.80
CA LEU A 81 4.78 -5.81 9.25
C LEU A 81 5.88 -6.24 10.23
N ASP A 82 6.00 -5.60 11.39
CA ASP A 82 6.88 -6.06 12.46
C ASP A 82 6.52 -7.51 12.87
N GLY A 83 7.52 -8.39 12.76
CA GLY A 83 7.39 -9.83 12.97
C GLY A 83 6.52 -10.57 11.95
N ARG A 84 6.13 -9.96 10.81
CA ARG A 84 5.26 -10.59 9.80
C ARG A 84 5.91 -10.64 8.42
N GLN A 85 5.68 -11.74 7.71
CA GLN A 85 6.15 -11.89 6.34
C GLN A 85 5.29 -11.07 5.36
N TRP A 86 3.98 -11.10 5.57
CA TRP A 86 2.92 -10.42 4.81
C TRP A 86 1.97 -9.69 5.76
N ILE A 87 1.04 -8.89 5.23
CA ILE A 87 0.07 -8.15 6.07
C ILE A 87 -0.75 -9.09 6.97
N MET A 88 -0.98 -10.33 6.53
CA MET A 88 -1.71 -11.37 7.27
C MET A 88 -0.80 -12.49 7.80
N ASP A 89 0.32 -12.10 8.40
CA ASP A 89 1.34 -12.99 9.00
C ASP A 89 2.12 -13.78 7.94
N ALA A 90 1.94 -15.09 7.86
CA ALA A 90 2.59 -15.96 6.87
C ALA A 90 1.80 -16.06 5.55
N ASP A 91 0.53 -15.63 5.54
CA ASP A 91 -0.35 -15.75 4.38
C ASP A 91 -0.22 -14.53 3.44
N TYR A 92 0.14 -14.77 2.18
CA TYR A 92 0.05 -13.75 1.13
C TYR A 92 -1.40 -13.62 0.68
N THR A 93 -1.98 -12.42 0.79
CA THR A 93 -3.42 -12.20 0.57
C THR A 93 -3.71 -11.07 -0.41
N ILE A 94 -4.99 -10.88 -0.73
CA ILE A 94 -5.46 -9.72 -1.49
C ILE A 94 -5.12 -8.38 -0.84
N ALA A 95 -4.88 -8.31 0.48
CA ALA A 95 -4.41 -7.11 1.14
C ALA A 95 -3.00 -6.70 0.67
N ASP A 96 -2.10 -7.67 0.51
CA ASP A 96 -0.76 -7.44 -0.02
C ASP A 96 -0.82 -7.05 -1.51
N ILE A 97 -1.59 -7.81 -2.31
CA ILE A 97 -1.77 -7.56 -3.75
C ILE A 97 -2.25 -6.13 -4.01
N ALA A 98 -3.25 -5.68 -3.25
CA ALA A 98 -3.81 -4.34 -3.39
C ALA A 98 -2.82 -3.23 -3.01
N THR A 99 -1.89 -3.51 -2.10
CA THR A 99 -1.01 -2.50 -1.48
C THR A 99 0.34 -2.37 -2.19
N LEU A 100 0.93 -3.47 -2.66
CA LEU A 100 2.28 -3.50 -3.25
C LEU A 100 2.44 -2.49 -4.40
N GLY A 101 1.47 -2.44 -5.31
CA GLY A 101 1.50 -1.54 -6.45
C GLY A 101 1.56 -0.07 -6.05
N TRP A 102 0.87 0.33 -4.98
CA TRP A 102 0.85 1.71 -4.49
C TRP A 102 2.16 2.10 -3.81
N VAL A 103 2.75 1.23 -3.00
CA VAL A 103 4.05 1.51 -2.38
C VAL A 103 5.15 1.58 -3.44
N ARG A 104 5.18 0.64 -4.40
CA ARG A 104 6.09 0.69 -5.56
C ARG A 104 5.94 1.99 -6.34
N ASN A 105 4.70 2.39 -6.62
CA ASN A 105 4.41 3.60 -7.37
C ASN A 105 4.85 4.87 -6.63
N LEU A 106 4.64 4.93 -5.31
CA LEU A 106 5.05 6.05 -4.46
C LEU A 106 6.57 6.31 -4.54
N ILE A 107 7.38 5.28 -4.32
CA ILE A 107 8.85 5.43 -4.26
C ILE A 107 9.52 5.45 -5.63
N GLY A 108 8.91 4.83 -6.64
CA GLY A 108 9.45 4.73 -7.98
C GLY A 108 8.89 5.81 -8.88
N PHE A 109 7.70 5.57 -9.43
CA PHE A 109 7.12 6.46 -10.43
C PHE A 109 6.83 7.86 -9.88
N TYR A 110 6.26 8.01 -8.68
CA TYR A 110 6.07 9.35 -8.09
C TYR A 110 7.37 9.98 -7.59
N GLY A 111 8.46 9.21 -7.44
CA GLY A 111 9.75 9.72 -6.99
C GLY A 111 9.70 10.36 -5.60
N ALA A 112 8.83 9.85 -4.72
CA ALA A 112 8.61 10.42 -3.39
C ALA A 112 9.42 9.72 -2.28
N ARG A 113 10.37 8.83 -2.62
CA ARG A 113 11.14 8.01 -1.67
C ARG A 113 11.74 8.83 -0.52
N GLU A 114 12.45 9.90 -0.87
CA GLU A 114 13.09 10.80 0.10
C GLU A 114 12.06 11.60 0.90
N LEU A 115 11.02 12.11 0.24
CA LEU A 115 9.97 12.90 0.91
C LEU A 115 9.31 12.13 2.05
N VAL A 116 9.07 10.83 1.85
CA VAL A 116 8.45 9.97 2.85
C VAL A 116 9.44 9.26 3.76
N ALA A 117 10.74 9.58 3.68
CA ALA A 117 11.80 8.94 4.47
C ALA A 117 11.75 7.40 4.37
N PHE A 118 11.50 6.87 3.17
CA PHE A 118 11.28 5.43 2.97
C PHE A 118 12.49 4.59 3.40
N ASP A 119 13.69 5.13 3.27
CA ASP A 119 14.95 4.48 3.64
C ASP A 119 15.17 4.36 5.15
N GLU A 120 14.37 5.05 5.98
CA GLU A 120 14.39 4.90 7.44
C GLU A 120 13.51 3.74 7.93
N LEU A 121 12.67 3.18 7.04
CA LEU A 121 11.82 2.03 7.34
C LEU A 121 12.60 0.73 7.20
N THR A 122 12.19 -0.32 7.91
CA THR A 122 12.84 -1.63 7.88
C THR A 122 11.93 -2.69 7.25
N HIS A 123 10.70 -2.79 7.70
CA HIS A 123 9.79 -3.88 7.37
C HIS A 123 9.08 -3.66 6.02
N VAL A 124 8.65 -2.44 5.72
CA VAL A 124 8.00 -2.10 4.45
C VAL A 124 8.94 -2.30 3.25
N PRO A 125 10.21 -1.84 3.26
CA PRO A 125 11.13 -2.11 2.15
C PRO A 125 11.33 -3.62 1.93
N ALA A 126 11.54 -4.38 2.99
CA ALA A 126 11.74 -5.83 2.90
C ALA A 126 10.48 -6.57 2.39
N TRP A 127 9.29 -6.17 2.85
CA TRP A 127 8.01 -6.69 2.35
C TRP A 127 7.78 -6.35 0.89
N LEU A 128 8.10 -5.11 0.47
CA LEU A 128 7.95 -4.67 -0.91
C LEU A 128 8.87 -5.47 -1.83
N GLU A 129 10.16 -5.60 -1.48
CA GLU A 129 11.12 -6.37 -2.26
C GLU A 129 10.68 -7.82 -2.44
N ARG A 130 10.28 -8.50 -1.34
CA ARG A 130 9.75 -9.86 -1.41
C ARG A 130 8.51 -9.97 -2.30
N GLY A 131 7.59 -9.01 -2.21
CA GLY A 131 6.39 -8.97 -3.03
C GLY A 131 6.68 -8.80 -4.52
N LEU A 132 7.59 -7.89 -4.86
CA LEU A 132 7.99 -7.60 -6.26
C LEU A 132 8.85 -8.71 -6.88
N ALA A 133 9.52 -9.53 -6.07
CA ALA A 133 10.28 -10.68 -6.54
C ALA A 133 9.41 -11.88 -6.94
N ARG A 134 8.10 -11.85 -6.68
CA ARG A 134 7.18 -12.94 -7.05
C ARG A 134 7.01 -12.99 -8.58
N PRO A 135 7.19 -14.15 -9.25
CA PRO A 135 7.06 -14.24 -10.70
C PRO A 135 5.71 -13.77 -11.26
N ALA A 136 4.62 -13.95 -10.51
CA ALA A 136 3.29 -13.49 -10.91
C ALA A 136 3.07 -11.96 -10.76
N VAL A 137 4.05 -11.23 -10.20
CA VAL A 137 4.03 -9.77 -10.01
C VAL A 137 4.94 -9.05 -11.03
N GLN A 138 5.94 -9.76 -11.59
CA GLN A 138 6.86 -9.24 -12.62
C GLN A 138 6.17 -9.09 -13.97
#